data_AF-A0A7C7BV45-F1
#
_entry.id   AF-A0A7C7BV45-F1
#
_cell.length_a   1.000
_cell.length_b   1.000
_cell.length_c   1.000
_cell.angle_alpha   90.00
_cell.angle_beta   90.00
_cell.angle_gamma   90.00
#
_symmetry.space_group_name_H-M   'P 1'
#
loop_
_entity.id
_entity.type
_entity.pdbx_description
1 polymer ?
#
loop_
_entity_poly.entity_id
_entity_poly.type
_entity_poly.pdbx_seq_one_letter_code
_entity_poly.pdbx_strand_id
1 'polypeptide(L)'
;MGIDTTSTFSPDIGELLEEAYERAGLEMRSGYDMRTARRSMNLLLLEWQNKGINLWTVDEASESVDTDALAPISLVKGTSTYNIAANTIGLLDVIIRTNWGNVSTQNDFLMSRISEPTYATIPNKLNEGQPIQYYFDR
;
A
#
# COMPACT_ATOMS: atom_id res chain seq x y z
N MET A 1 -19.57 2.53 30.30
CA MET A 1 -19.90 2.84 28.89
C MET A 1 -19.22 4.16 28.57
N GLY A 2 -17.94 4.10 28.17
CA GLY A 2 -17.18 5.29 27.79
C GLY A 2 -17.58 5.69 26.38
N ILE A 3 -17.95 6.95 26.20
CA ILE A 3 -18.38 7.49 24.92
C ILE A 3 -17.11 7.98 24.20
N ASP A 4 -16.79 7.41 23.05
CA ASP A 4 -15.78 7.96 22.14
C ASP A 4 -16.38 9.20 21.48
N THR A 5 -16.29 10.35 22.16
CA THR A 5 -16.45 11.63 21.48
C THR A 5 -15.11 12.03 20.92
N THR A 6 -14.73 11.44 19.78
CA THR A 6 -13.73 12.05 18.92
C THR A 6 -14.29 13.42 18.52
N SER A 7 -13.78 14.50 19.12
CA SER A 7 -14.04 15.83 18.60
C SER A 7 -13.40 15.88 17.21
N THR A 8 -14.21 15.87 16.16
CA THR A 8 -13.70 15.93 14.79
C THR A 8 -13.02 17.28 14.59
N PHE A 9 -11.71 17.33 14.72
CA PHE A 9 -10.92 18.52 14.43
C PHE A 9 -11.00 18.77 12.91
N SER A 10 -11.83 19.73 12.53
CA SER A 10 -12.10 20.09 11.14
C SER A 10 -12.20 21.63 11.03
N PRO A 11 -11.08 22.36 11.18
CA PRO A 11 -11.07 23.81 11.04
C PRO A 11 -11.52 24.22 9.65
N ASP A 12 -12.26 25.33 9.54
CA ASP A 12 -12.59 25.92 8.25
C ASP A 12 -11.32 26.50 7.60
N ILE A 13 -11.36 26.71 6.28
CA ILE A 13 -10.24 27.26 5.52
C ILE A 13 -9.78 28.59 6.13
N GLY A 14 -10.68 29.44 6.63
CA GLY A 14 -10.31 30.69 7.28
C GLY A 14 -9.43 30.49 8.53
N GLU A 15 -9.81 29.54 9.38
CA GLU A 15 -9.09 29.20 10.62
C GLU A 15 -7.76 28.52 10.33
N LEU A 16 -7.71 27.65 9.31
CA LEU A 16 -6.48 27.02 8.84
C LEU A 16 -5.46 28.07 8.33
N LEU A 17 -5.95 29.10 7.63
CA LEU A 17 -5.11 30.18 7.13
C LEU A 17 -4.59 31.06 8.26
N GLU A 18 -5.42 31.39 9.26
CA GLU A 18 -5.00 32.15 10.45
C GLU A 18 -3.91 31.41 11.23
N GLU A 19 -4.14 30.14 11.56
CA GLU A 19 -3.17 29.28 12.25
C GLU A 19 -1.85 29.17 11.47
N ALA A 20 -1.91 29.07 10.14
CA ALA A 20 -0.71 29.04 9.31
C ALA A 20 0.07 30.37 9.34
N TYR A 21 -0.62 31.52 9.41
CA TYR A 21 -0.01 32.83 9.60
C TYR A 21 0.63 32.94 10.97
N GLU A 22 -0.06 32.53 12.04
CA GLU A 22 0.46 32.56 13.41
C GLU A 22 1.70 31.67 13.56
N ARG A 23 1.71 30.49 12.93
CA ARG A 23 2.90 29.62 12.84
C ARG A 23 4.06 30.26 12.09
N ALA A 24 3.77 31.09 11.09
CA ALA A 24 4.77 31.88 10.38
C ALA A 24 5.19 33.15 11.16
N GLY A 25 4.60 33.41 12.33
CA GLY A 25 4.88 34.56 13.18
C GLY A 25 4.17 35.86 12.75
N LEU A 26 3.10 35.75 11.97
CA LEU A 26 2.31 36.86 11.45
C LEU A 26 0.84 36.71 11.89
N GLU A 27 0.10 37.82 11.97
CA GLU A 27 -1.33 37.80 12.25
C GLU A 27 -2.09 38.24 10.99
N MET A 28 -3.19 37.57 10.66
CA MET A 28 -3.98 37.91 9.48
C MET A 28 -4.92 39.07 9.81
N ARG A 29 -4.58 40.29 9.37
CA ARG A 29 -5.31 41.51 9.76
C ARG A 29 -6.22 42.05 8.66
N SER A 30 -5.98 41.67 7.40
CA SER A 30 -6.73 42.19 6.26
C SER A 30 -7.27 41.08 5.35
N GLY A 31 -8.38 41.37 4.65
CA GLY A 31 -8.89 40.48 3.60
C GLY A 31 -7.99 40.36 2.37
N TYR A 32 -6.91 41.15 2.27
CA TYR A 32 -5.88 40.96 1.25
C TYR A 32 -4.93 39.80 1.63
N ASP A 33 -4.64 39.65 2.92
CA ASP A 33 -3.80 38.56 3.45
C ASP A 33 -4.47 37.21 3.16
N MET A 34 -5.77 37.10 3.43
CA MET A 34 -6.56 35.90 3.09
C MET A 34 -6.53 35.56 1.59
N ARG A 35 -6.56 36.56 0.71
CA ARG A 35 -6.46 36.34 -0.75
C ARG A 35 -5.08 35.85 -1.16
N THR A 36 -4.04 36.36 -0.52
CA THR A 36 -2.64 35.95 -0.76
C THR A 36 -2.40 34.53 -0.25
N ALA A 37 -2.86 34.24 0.97
CA ALA A 37 -2.83 32.93 1.60
C ALA A 37 -3.49 31.86 0.72
N ARG A 38 -4.71 32.13 0.23
CA ARG A 38 -5.43 31.23 -0.69
C ARG A 38 -4.65 30.97 -1.99
N ARG A 39 -3.99 31.98 -2.55
CA ARG A 39 -3.15 31.79 -3.74
C ARG A 39 -1.96 30.88 -3.44
N SER A 40 -1.28 31.08 -2.32
CA SER A 40 -0.15 30.25 -1.91
C SER A 40 -0.56 28.79 -1.67
N MET A 41 -1.70 28.59 -1.00
CA MET A 41 -2.29 27.27 -0.77
C MET A 41 -2.61 26.56 -2.09
N ASN A 42 -3.22 27.26 -3.04
CA ASN A 42 -3.52 26.70 -4.36
C ASN A 42 -2.24 26.28 -5.11
N LEU A 43 -1.17 27.08 -5.03
CA LEU A 43 0.12 26.72 -5.65
C LEU A 43 0.74 25.48 -4.99
N LEU A 44 0.71 25.38 -3.66
CA LEU A 44 1.18 24.22 -2.92
C LEU A 44 0.42 22.94 -3.27
N LEU A 45 -0.92 23.00 -3.27
CA LEU A 45 -1.75 21.85 -3.61
C LEU A 45 -1.55 21.41 -5.07
N LEU A 46 -1.37 22.36 -5.98
CA LEU A 46 -1.04 22.08 -7.38
C LEU A 46 0.37 21.47 -7.51
N GLU A 47 1.34 21.94 -6.74
CA GLU A 47 2.68 21.33 -6.69
C GLU A 47 2.60 19.89 -6.16
N TRP A 48 1.86 19.64 -5.08
CA TRP A 48 1.71 18.30 -4.51
C TRP A 48 1.01 17.32 -5.45
N GLN A 49 -0.01 17.78 -6.17
CA GLN A 49 -0.64 16.99 -7.22
C GLN A 49 0.35 16.67 -8.35
N ASN A 50 1.22 17.60 -8.70
CA ASN A 50 2.18 17.45 -9.79
C ASN A 50 3.48 16.72 -9.40
N LYS A 51 3.81 16.62 -8.10
CA LYS A 51 5.04 15.97 -7.62
C LYS A 51 5.09 14.45 -7.87
N GLY A 52 4.05 13.86 -8.46
CA GLY A 52 4.03 12.44 -8.80
C GLY A 52 4.37 11.57 -7.59
N ILE A 53 3.83 11.94 -6.41
CA ILE A 53 4.11 11.23 -5.16
C ILE A 53 3.81 9.76 -5.40
N ASN A 54 4.78 8.93 -5.07
CA ASN A 54 4.61 7.50 -5.19
C ASN A 54 3.57 7.04 -4.16
N LEU A 55 2.35 6.72 -4.62
CA LEU A 55 1.25 6.25 -3.76
C LEU A 55 1.38 4.77 -3.39
N TRP A 56 2.49 4.13 -3.76
CA TRP A 56 2.78 2.73 -3.48
C TRP A 56 4.21 2.57 -2.98
N THR A 57 4.37 1.67 -2.02
CA THR A 57 5.68 1.21 -1.56
C THR A 57 5.89 -0.19 -2.13
N VAL A 58 7.11 -0.47 -2.61
CA VAL A 58 7.49 -1.85 -2.93
C VAL A 58 7.94 -2.51 -1.67
N ASP A 59 7.35 -3.66 -1.37
CA ASP A 59 7.79 -4.45 -0.25
C ASP A 59 7.71 -5.95 -0.50
N GLU A 60 8.40 -6.73 0.34
CA GLU A 60 8.27 -8.18 0.32
C GLU A 60 6.86 -8.58 0.79
N ALA A 61 6.21 -9.47 0.03
CA ALA A 61 4.81 -9.82 0.28
C ALA A 61 4.65 -10.54 1.63
N SER A 62 3.80 -9.99 2.49
CA SER A 62 3.44 -10.56 3.78
C SER A 62 1.95 -10.98 3.82
N GLU A 63 1.65 -11.95 4.67
CA GLU A 63 0.28 -12.45 4.90
C GLU A 63 -0.56 -11.49 5.78
N SER A 64 0.08 -10.60 6.53
CA SER A 64 -0.53 -9.75 7.56
C SER A 64 -0.29 -8.25 7.29
N VAL A 65 -1.35 -7.46 7.39
CA VAL A 65 -1.34 -5.99 7.30
C VAL A 65 -0.66 -5.33 8.51
N ASP A 66 -0.57 -6.03 9.64
CA ASP A 66 -0.31 -5.43 10.97
C ASP A 66 1.07 -5.77 11.54
N THR A 67 1.96 -6.32 10.72
CA THR A 67 3.33 -6.62 11.13
C THR A 67 4.28 -5.96 10.16
N ASP A 68 4.98 -4.91 10.63
CA ASP A 68 6.19 -4.34 10.00
C ASP A 68 7.30 -5.39 9.73
N ALA A 69 7.08 -6.64 10.13
CA ALA A 69 7.88 -7.79 9.75
C ALA A 69 7.49 -8.26 8.34
N LEU A 70 8.28 -7.82 7.38
CA LEU A 70 8.36 -8.37 6.04
C LEU A 70 8.86 -9.81 6.14
N ALA A 71 7.94 -10.76 6.03
CA ALA A 71 8.23 -12.17 6.14
C ALA A 71 7.71 -12.91 4.90
N PRO A 72 8.54 -13.76 4.28
CA PRO A 72 8.12 -14.54 3.12
C PRO A 72 6.98 -15.49 3.50
N ILE A 73 6.02 -15.64 2.60
CA ILE A 73 4.90 -16.58 2.75
C ILE A 73 5.44 -18.01 2.65
N SER A 74 5.25 -18.79 3.72
CA SER A 74 5.67 -20.19 3.76
C SER A 74 4.62 -21.07 3.09
N LEU A 75 4.99 -21.67 1.94
CA LEU A 75 4.12 -22.58 1.21
C LEU A 75 4.00 -23.92 1.95
N VAL A 76 2.77 -24.30 2.31
CA VAL A 76 2.43 -25.57 2.97
C VAL A 76 1.84 -26.54 1.94
N LYS A 77 2.26 -27.81 2.01
CA LYS A 77 1.73 -28.86 1.14
C LYS A 77 0.21 -29.01 1.33
N GLY A 78 -0.53 -29.07 0.23
CA GLY A 78 -1.98 -29.21 0.23
C GLY A 78 -2.74 -27.88 0.32
N THR A 79 -2.05 -26.76 0.52
CA THR A 79 -2.65 -25.41 0.51
C THR A 79 -2.40 -24.75 -0.84
N SER A 80 -3.48 -24.42 -1.56
CA SER A 80 -3.43 -23.80 -2.90
C SER A 80 -3.65 -22.29 -2.89
N THR A 81 -4.23 -21.74 -1.82
CA THR A 81 -4.58 -20.32 -1.70
C THR A 81 -3.90 -19.72 -0.48
N TYR A 82 -3.22 -18.59 -0.67
CA TYR A 82 -2.56 -17.83 0.38
C TYR A 82 -3.15 -16.42 0.42
N ASN A 83 -3.40 -15.94 1.63
CA ASN A 83 -3.82 -14.55 1.80
C ASN A 83 -2.62 -13.63 1.67
N ILE A 84 -2.87 -12.44 1.13
CA ILE A 84 -1.89 -11.37 1.00
C ILE A 84 -2.48 -10.13 1.67
N ALA A 85 -1.63 -9.27 2.22
CA ALA A 85 -2.05 -8.02 2.84
C ALA A 85 -3.04 -7.23 1.97
N ALA A 86 -4.18 -6.81 2.55
CA ALA A 86 -5.31 -6.24 1.83
C ALA A 86 -5.02 -4.89 1.13
N ASN A 87 -3.93 -4.21 1.52
CA ASN A 87 -3.43 -2.99 0.89
C ASN A 87 -2.53 -3.26 -0.34
N THR A 88 -2.29 -4.53 -0.69
CA THR A 88 -1.43 -4.90 -1.83
C THR A 88 -2.15 -4.64 -3.15
N ILE A 89 -1.60 -3.72 -3.94
CA ILE A 89 -2.20 -3.34 -5.22
C ILE A 89 -1.89 -4.36 -6.32
N GLY A 90 -0.71 -4.96 -6.27
CA GLY A 90 -0.25 -5.95 -7.22
C GLY A 90 1.07 -6.58 -6.81
N LEU A 91 1.38 -7.71 -7.43
CA LEU A 91 2.62 -8.44 -7.26
C LEU A 91 3.52 -8.18 -8.48
N LEU A 92 4.76 -7.78 -8.23
CA LEU A 92 5.74 -7.48 -9.28
C LEU A 92 6.40 -8.77 -9.78
N ASP A 93 7.01 -9.52 -8.87
CA ASP A 93 7.70 -10.76 -9.17
C ASP A 93 7.44 -11.76 -8.05
N VAL A 94 7.26 -13.03 -8.41
CA VAL A 94 6.96 -14.09 -7.45
C VAL A 94 7.93 -15.23 -7.67
N ILE A 95 8.68 -15.56 -6.62
CA ILE A 95 9.65 -16.64 -6.62
C ILE A 95 9.32 -17.63 -5.51
N ILE A 96 9.49 -18.91 -5.80
CA ILE A 96 9.49 -19.97 -4.79
C ILE A 96 10.93 -20.27 -4.45
N ARG A 97 11.31 -20.02 -3.20
CA ARG A 97 12.60 -20.43 -2.67
C ARG A 97 12.47 -21.72 -1.89
N THR A 98 13.32 -22.69 -2.22
CA THR A 98 13.47 -23.96 -1.50
C THR A 98 14.77 -23.97 -0.72
N ASN A 99 14.82 -24.69 0.42
CA ASN A 99 15.97 -24.75 1.33
C ASN A 99 16.49 -23.37 1.77
N TRP A 100 15.58 -22.48 2.20
CA TRP A 100 15.92 -21.13 2.68
C TRP A 100 17.03 -21.17 3.73
N GLY A 101 18.09 -20.38 3.52
CA GLY A 101 19.20 -20.26 4.48
C GLY A 101 20.28 -21.33 4.36
N ASN A 102 20.18 -22.26 3.42
CA ASN A 102 21.23 -23.24 3.12
C ASN A 102 22.00 -22.86 1.84
N VAL A 103 23.24 -22.39 2.01
CA VAL A 103 24.09 -21.90 0.91
C VAL A 103 24.32 -22.95 -0.20
N SER A 104 24.31 -24.24 0.12
CA SER A 104 24.68 -25.30 -0.84
C SER A 104 23.49 -25.95 -1.55
N THR A 105 22.27 -25.84 -1.02
CA THR A 105 21.09 -26.53 -1.56
C THR A 105 19.90 -25.61 -1.83
N GLN A 106 20.05 -24.31 -1.57
CA GLN A 106 19.05 -23.31 -1.90
C GLN A 106 18.82 -23.23 -3.40
N ASN A 107 17.56 -23.22 -3.81
CA ASN A 107 17.16 -23.07 -5.20
C ASN A 107 15.90 -22.21 -5.32
N ASP A 108 15.91 -21.32 -6.30
CA ASP A 108 14.86 -20.33 -6.55
C ASP A 108 14.19 -20.63 -7.89
N PHE A 109 12.87 -20.65 -7.90
CA PHE A 109 12.06 -20.90 -9.08
C PHE A 109 11.13 -19.72 -9.33
N LEU A 110 11.22 -19.12 -10.53
CA LEU A 110 10.35 -18.03 -10.93
C LEU A 110 8.94 -18.55 -11.26
N MET A 111 7.92 -17.87 -10.78
CA MET A 111 6.54 -18.17 -11.11
C MET A 111 5.99 -17.15 -12.11
N SER A 112 5.23 -17.62 -13.09
CA SER A 112 4.56 -16.75 -14.05
C SER A 112 3.13 -16.42 -13.62
N ARG A 113 2.74 -15.15 -13.75
CA ARG A 113 1.35 -14.74 -13.52
C ARG A 113 0.47 -15.21 -14.67
N ILE A 114 -0.64 -15.86 -14.34
CA ILE A 114 -1.72 -16.17 -15.28
C ILE A 114 -2.94 -15.28 -15.03
N SER A 115 -3.74 -15.10 -16.08
CA SER A 115 -4.98 -14.34 -16.01
C SER A 115 -6.12 -15.19 -15.44
N GLU A 116 -7.15 -14.54 -14.88
CA GLU A 116 -8.37 -15.18 -14.37
C GLU A 116 -9.00 -16.19 -15.35
N PRO A 117 -9.20 -15.88 -16.65
CA PRO A 117 -9.80 -16.86 -17.58
C PRO A 117 -8.89 -18.07 -17.82
N THR A 118 -7.57 -17.86 -17.82
CA THR A 118 -6.61 -18.97 -17.93
C THR A 118 -6.68 -19.85 -16.67
N TYR A 119 -6.79 -19.24 -15.50
CA TYR A 119 -6.98 -19.97 -14.24
C TYR A 119 -8.32 -20.71 -14.17
N ALA A 120 -9.40 -20.11 -14.68
CA ALA A 120 -10.73 -20.71 -14.71
C ALA A 120 -10.81 -21.94 -15.63
N THR A 121 -10.04 -21.95 -16.72
CA THR A 121 -10.01 -23.07 -17.67
C THR A 121 -9.18 -24.26 -17.21
N ILE A 122 -8.41 -24.14 -16.12
CA ILE A 122 -7.67 -25.28 -15.53
C ILE A 122 -8.69 -26.24 -14.90
N PRO A 123 -8.86 -27.46 -15.44
CA PRO A 123 -9.92 -28.36 -15.02
C PRO A 123 -9.63 -29.05 -13.68
N ASN A 124 -8.37 -29.33 -13.37
CA ASN A 124 -7.95 -29.93 -12.11
C ASN A 124 -7.01 -28.99 -11.34
N LYS A 125 -7.51 -28.46 -10.23
CA LYS A 125 -6.79 -27.56 -9.31
C LYS A 125 -6.31 -28.24 -8.04
N LEU A 126 -6.59 -29.55 -7.89
CA LEU A 126 -6.27 -30.35 -6.71
C LEU A 126 -4.97 -31.15 -6.88
N ASN A 127 -4.35 -31.12 -8.07
CA ASN A 127 -3.10 -31.83 -8.28
C ASN A 127 -1.97 -31.16 -7.49
N GLU A 128 -1.33 -31.94 -6.62
CA GLU A 128 -0.24 -31.47 -5.78
C GLU A 128 1.10 -31.61 -6.53
N GLY A 129 1.82 -30.51 -6.64
CA GLY A 129 3.14 -30.45 -7.26
C GLY A 129 3.80 -29.10 -6.96
N GLN A 130 5.04 -28.92 -7.40
CA GLN A 130 5.67 -27.61 -7.28
C GLN A 130 4.97 -26.62 -8.21
N PRO A 131 4.41 -25.51 -7.70
CA PRO A 131 3.69 -24.56 -8.52
C PRO A 131 4.66 -23.74 -9.37
N ILE A 132 4.27 -23.47 -10.62
CA ILE A 132 5.05 -22.66 -11.59
C ILE A 132 4.28 -21.44 -12.08
N GLN A 133 3.00 -21.36 -11.73
CA GLN A 133 2.07 -20.33 -12.16
C GLN A 133 1.25 -19.88 -10.96
N TYR A 134 0.91 -18.60 -10.91
CA TYR A 134 0.00 -18.05 -9.90
C TYR A 134 -1.07 -17.18 -10.54
N TYR A 135 -2.24 -17.19 -9.91
CA TYR A 135 -3.30 -16.22 -10.14
C TYR A 135 -3.37 -15.31 -8.91
N PHE A 136 -3.36 -14.00 -9.13
CA PHE A 136 -3.57 -13.01 -8.08
C PHE A 136 -5.01 -12.51 -8.20
N ASP A 137 -5.81 -12.86 -7.20
CA ASP A 137 -7.21 -12.48 -7.07
C ASP A 137 -7.33 -11.19 -6.27
N ARG A 138 -8.10 -10.22 -6.78
CA ARG A 138 -8.33 -8.92 -6.14
C ARG A 138 -9.79 -8.54 -6.18
#